data_AF-A0A961PM98-F1
#
_entry.id   AF-A0A961PM98-F1
#
_cell.length_a   1.000
_cell.length_b   1.000
_cell.length_c   1.000
_cell.angle_alpha   90.00
_cell.angle_beta   90.00
_cell.angle_gamma   90.00
#
_symmetry.space_group_name_H-M   'P 1'
#
loop_
_entity.id
_entity.type
_entity.pdbx_description
1 polymer ?
#
loop_
_entity_poly.entity_id
_entity_poly.type
_entity_poly.pdbx_seq_one_letter_code
_entity_poly.pdbx_strand_id
1 'polypeptide(L)'
;MFDVQAVRRDFPILSRQINGKPLVYLDNGASAQKPQAVIDAVTQAYSMEYANVHRGLHTLSNLATDRYEAVRGIVRRFLGAAHEDEILFTSGATEGINLISYGWAAPRMQAGDEIVLSVMEHHANIV
;
A
#
# COMPACT_ATOMS: atom_id res chain seq x y z
N MET A 1 4.25 -6.52 -26.93
CA MET A 1 4.08 -5.08 -27.16
C MET A 1 3.14 -4.54 -26.09
N PHE A 2 3.39 -3.35 -25.54
CA PHE A 2 2.55 -2.74 -24.49
C PHE A 2 1.40 -1.94 -25.13
N ASP A 3 0.14 -2.29 -24.83
CA ASP A 3 -1.05 -1.55 -25.29
C ASP A 3 -1.56 -0.61 -24.20
N VAL A 4 -1.19 0.66 -24.31
CA VAL A 4 -1.60 1.71 -23.36
C VAL A 4 -3.12 1.96 -23.39
N GLN A 5 -3.80 1.73 -24.51
CA GLN A 5 -5.24 1.95 -24.60
C GLN A 5 -6.00 0.83 -23.89
N ALA A 6 -5.49 -0.40 -23.93
CA ALA A 6 -5.99 -1.48 -23.09
C ALA A 6 -5.84 -1.15 -21.61
N VAL A 7 -4.65 -0.76 -21.17
CA VAL A 7 -4.40 -0.39 -19.76
C VAL A 7 -5.31 0.75 -19.33
N ARG A 8 -5.48 1.81 -20.14
CA ARG A 8 -6.35 2.95 -19.79
C ARG A 8 -7.81 2.56 -19.60
N ARG A 9 -8.31 1.53 -20.30
CA ARG A 9 -9.68 1.03 -20.13
C ARG A 9 -9.90 0.39 -18.76
N ASP A 10 -8.85 -0.12 -18.12
CA ASP A 10 -8.94 -0.68 -16.78
C ASP A 10 -9.08 0.40 -15.70
N PHE A 11 -8.82 1.68 -15.99
CA PHE A 11 -8.95 2.79 -15.04
C PHE A 11 -10.20 3.62 -15.35
N PRO A 12 -11.36 3.32 -14.75
CA PRO A 12 -12.63 3.90 -15.16
C PRO A 12 -12.63 5.43 -15.11
N ILE A 13 -11.96 6.01 -14.11
CA ILE A 13 -11.90 7.47 -13.93
C ILE A 13 -11.24 8.22 -15.11
N LEU A 14 -10.36 7.58 -15.89
CA LEU A 14 -9.66 8.22 -17.00
C LEU A 14 -10.57 8.52 -18.21
N SER A 15 -11.79 7.96 -18.22
CA SER A 15 -12.84 8.28 -19.20
C SER A 15 -13.62 9.56 -18.87
N ARG A 16 -13.46 10.10 -17.65
CA ARG A 16 -14.22 11.26 -17.20
C ARG A 16 -13.80 12.55 -17.90
N GLN A 17 -14.74 13.48 -17.94
CA GLN A 17 -14.47 14.88 -18.22
C GLN A 17 -14.44 15.71 -16.93
N ILE A 18 -13.57 16.72 -16.91
CA ILE A 18 -13.46 17.75 -15.88
C ILE A 18 -13.55 19.10 -16.58
N ASN A 19 -14.46 19.97 -16.14
CA ASN A 19 -14.71 21.29 -16.76
C ASN A 19 -14.99 21.18 -18.28
N GLY A 20 -15.76 20.16 -18.68
CA GLY A 20 -16.13 19.90 -20.08
C GLY A 20 -14.98 19.43 -20.98
N LYS A 21 -13.84 19.04 -20.41
CA LYS A 21 -12.65 18.57 -21.15
C LYS A 21 -12.23 17.17 -20.69
N PRO A 22 -11.63 16.34 -21.57
CA PRO A 22 -11.09 15.04 -21.17
C PRO A 22 -10.07 15.18 -20.03
N LEU A 23 -10.15 14.28 -19.04
CA LEU A 23 -9.21 14.25 -17.92
C LEU A 23 -7.79 13.91 -18.41
N VAL A 24 -6.83 14.77 -18.07
CA VAL A 24 -5.39 14.53 -18.19
C VAL A 24 -4.80 14.62 -16.79
N TYR A 25 -4.70 13.47 -16.10
CA TYR A 25 -4.24 13.41 -14.72
C TYR A 25 -2.71 13.23 -14.65
N LEU A 26 -2.00 14.30 -14.29
CA LEU A 26 -0.53 14.36 -14.23
C LEU A 26 0.02 14.55 -12.81
N ASP A 27 -0.74 14.14 -11.80
CA ASP A 27 -0.40 14.27 -10.37
C ASP A 27 -0.20 12.91 -9.68
N ASN A 28 0.29 11.91 -10.44
CA ASN A 28 0.43 10.53 -9.95
C ASN A 28 1.48 10.37 -8.85
N GLY A 29 2.41 11.33 -8.72
CA GLY A 29 3.40 11.36 -7.63
C GLY A 29 2.78 11.61 -6.26
N ALA A 30 1.63 12.29 -6.19
CA ALA A 30 0.86 12.45 -4.97
C ALA A 30 -0.02 11.22 -4.69
N SER A 31 -0.80 10.76 -5.68
CA SER A 31 -1.48 9.46 -5.64
C SER A 31 -1.90 9.00 -7.04
N ALA A 32 -1.81 7.69 -7.31
CA ALA A 32 -2.23 7.15 -8.61
C ALA A 32 -3.76 6.94 -8.71
N GLN A 33 -4.29 6.79 -9.91
CA GLN A 33 -5.66 6.26 -10.10
C GLN A 33 -5.70 4.74 -9.90
N LYS A 34 -6.88 4.16 -9.69
CA LYS A 34 -7.02 2.74 -9.32
C LYS A 34 -7.66 1.97 -10.48
N PRO A 35 -7.12 0.80 -10.87
CA PRO A 35 -7.75 -0.03 -11.88
C PRO A 35 -9.00 -0.73 -11.32
N GLN A 36 -9.90 -1.16 -12.20
CA GLN A 36 -11.17 -1.79 -11.85
C GLN A 36 -10.97 -3.02 -10.96
N ALA A 37 -9.96 -3.83 -11.22
CA ALA A 37 -9.64 -5.00 -10.40
C ALA A 37 -9.37 -4.67 -8.92
N VAL A 38 -8.77 -3.52 -8.62
CA VAL A 38 -8.54 -3.07 -7.22
C VAL A 38 -9.85 -2.63 -6.59
N ILE A 39 -10.69 -1.91 -7.34
CA ILE A 39 -12.01 -1.46 -6.89
C ILE A 39 -12.89 -2.68 -6.57
N ASP A 40 -12.94 -3.64 -7.48
CA ASP A 40 -13.75 -4.86 -7.35
C ASP A 40 -13.28 -5.71 -6.16
N ALA A 41 -11.96 -5.84 -5.93
CA ALA A 41 -11.43 -6.58 -4.79
C ALA A 41 -11.85 -5.95 -3.45
N VAL A 42 -11.81 -4.61 -3.34
CA VAL A 42 -12.29 -3.89 -2.15
C VAL A 42 -13.79 -4.04 -1.99
N THR A 43 -14.56 -3.90 -3.07
CA THR A 43 -16.02 -4.09 -3.04
C THR A 43 -16.39 -5.48 -2.58
N GLN A 44 -15.78 -6.53 -3.15
CA GLN A 44 -15.98 -7.93 -2.78
C GLN A 44 -15.63 -8.17 -1.30
N ALA A 45 -14.49 -7.66 -0.84
CA ALA A 45 -14.07 -7.82 0.55
C ALA A 45 -15.14 -7.28 1.52
N TYR A 46 -15.68 -6.09 1.27
CA TYR A 46 -16.68 -5.48 2.14
C TYR A 46 -18.09 -6.06 1.98
N SER A 47 -18.50 -6.42 0.77
CA SER A 47 -19.88 -6.84 0.51
C SER A 47 -20.12 -8.33 0.78
N MET A 48 -19.09 -9.17 0.67
CA MET A 48 -19.24 -10.63 0.70
C MET A 48 -18.31 -11.34 1.71
N GLU A 49 -17.15 -10.77 2.05
CA GLU A 49 -16.08 -11.51 2.76
C GLU A 49 -15.69 -10.88 4.11
N TYR A 50 -16.35 -9.81 4.54
CA TYR A 50 -15.90 -9.00 5.67
C TYR A 50 -16.10 -9.68 7.03
N ALA A 51 -15.01 -9.75 7.78
CA ALA A 51 -14.96 -9.97 9.22
C ALA A 51 -13.65 -9.41 9.77
N ASN A 52 -13.54 -9.30 11.10
CA ASN A 52 -12.25 -9.01 11.70
C ASN A 52 -11.29 -10.19 11.48
N VAL A 53 -10.02 -9.86 11.25
CA VAL A 53 -8.93 -10.83 11.12
C VAL A 53 -8.50 -11.32 12.52
N HIS A 54 -7.77 -12.44 12.57
CA HIS A 54 -7.40 -13.23 13.75
C HIS A 54 -8.38 -14.35 14.11
N ARG A 55 -8.17 -15.50 13.45
CA ARG A 55 -8.61 -16.87 13.78
C ARG A 55 -9.90 -16.99 14.59
N GLY A 56 -10.94 -16.27 14.19
CA GLY A 56 -12.27 -16.48 14.71
C GLY A 56 -12.77 -17.86 14.30
N LEU A 57 -13.54 -18.52 15.16
CA LEU A 57 -14.05 -19.88 14.91
C LEU A 57 -15.12 -19.95 13.79
N HIS A 58 -15.47 -18.81 13.17
CA HIS A 58 -16.52 -18.73 12.16
C HIS A 58 -15.97 -18.49 10.75
N THR A 59 -16.72 -18.92 9.74
CA THR A 59 -16.32 -18.96 8.32
C THR A 59 -15.75 -17.64 7.82
N LEU A 60 -16.45 -16.51 8.06
CA LEU A 60 -16.02 -15.21 7.55
C LEU A 60 -14.70 -14.72 8.17
N SER A 61 -14.40 -15.02 9.44
CA SER A 61 -13.13 -14.60 10.05
C SER A 61 -11.95 -15.40 9.50
N ASN A 62 -12.13 -16.70 9.26
CA ASN A 62 -11.11 -17.51 8.58
C ASN A 62 -10.89 -17.01 7.15
N LEU A 63 -11.97 -16.78 6.39
CA LEU A 63 -11.87 -16.25 5.03
C LEU A 63 -11.14 -14.89 4.98
N ALA A 64 -11.51 -13.93 5.84
CA ALA A 64 -10.86 -12.63 5.91
C ALA A 64 -9.38 -12.75 6.31
N THR A 65 -9.06 -13.63 7.26
CA THR A 65 -7.67 -13.89 7.69
C THR A 65 -6.84 -14.47 6.54
N ASP A 66 -7.37 -15.47 5.83
CA ASP A 66 -6.68 -16.10 4.70
C ASP A 66 -6.43 -15.09 3.56
N ARG A 67 -7.43 -14.26 3.25
CA ARG A 67 -7.29 -13.19 2.25
C ARG A 67 -6.23 -12.16 2.65
N TYR A 68 -6.23 -11.74 3.92
CA TYR A 68 -5.27 -10.77 4.44
C TYR A 68 -3.83 -11.31 4.41
N GLU A 69 -3.60 -12.53 4.90
CA GLU A 69 -2.27 -13.15 4.90
C GLU A 69 -1.78 -13.49 3.49
N ALA A 70 -2.68 -13.83 2.56
CA ALA A 70 -2.31 -14.01 1.15
C ALA A 70 -1.72 -12.73 0.53
N VAL A 71 -2.16 -11.54 0.96
CA VAL A 71 -1.56 -10.26 0.52
C VAL A 71 -0.12 -10.14 1.01
N ARG A 72 0.21 -10.63 2.21
CA ARG A 72 1.58 -10.61 2.74
C ARG A 72 2.53 -11.39 1.84
N GLY A 73 2.12 -12.58 1.41
CA GLY A 73 2.88 -13.39 0.44
C GLY A 73 3.02 -12.75 -0.95
N ILE A 74 2.02 -11.97 -1.38
CA ILE A 74 2.10 -11.17 -2.61
C ILE A 74 3.13 -10.04 -2.46
N VAL A 75 3.09 -9.27 -1.38
CA VAL A 75 4.01 -8.17 -1.12
C VAL A 75 5.44 -8.68 -0.95
N ARG A 76 5.64 -9.77 -0.20
CA ARG A 76 6.95 -10.44 -0.08
C ARG A 76 7.55 -10.75 -1.44
N ARG A 77 6.78 -11.38 -2.32
CA ARG A 77 7.23 -11.72 -3.69
C ARG A 77 7.49 -10.48 -4.53
N PHE A 78 6.65 -9.45 -4.41
CA PHE A 78 6.81 -8.19 -5.15
C PHE A 78 8.11 -7.46 -4.77
N LEU A 79 8.45 -7.45 -3.47
CA LEU A 79 9.67 -6.82 -2.96
C LEU A 79 10.91 -7.73 -3.03
N GLY A 80 10.73 -9.04 -3.24
CA GLY A 80 11.83 -10.01 -3.21
C GLY A 80 12.34 -10.33 -1.79
N ALA A 81 11.53 -10.12 -0.76
CA ALA A 81 11.88 -10.46 0.63
C ALA A 81 12.01 -11.98 0.83
N ALA A 82 12.84 -12.40 1.78
CA ALA A 82 13.12 -13.80 2.04
C ALA A 82 11.93 -14.48 2.70
N HIS A 83 11.29 -13.80 3.65
CA HIS A 83 10.22 -14.35 4.48
C HIS A 83 9.02 -13.41 4.59
N GLU A 84 7.83 -13.98 4.83
CA GLU A 84 6.60 -13.18 4.94
C GLU A 84 6.55 -12.36 6.23
N ASP A 85 7.17 -12.84 7.31
CA ASP A 85 7.25 -12.15 8.61
C ASP A 85 8.16 -10.91 8.59
N GLU A 86 8.93 -10.70 7.53
CA GLU A 86 9.64 -9.45 7.24
C GLU A 86 8.72 -8.34 6.71
N ILE A 87 7.47 -8.67 6.35
CA ILE A 87 6.51 -7.72 5.79
C ILE A 87 5.58 -7.24 6.90
N LEU A 88 5.68 -5.96 7.28
CA LEU A 88 4.79 -5.31 8.22
C LEU A 88 3.83 -4.37 7.49
N PHE A 89 2.54 -4.53 7.71
CA PHE A 89 1.53 -3.62 7.18
C PHE A 89 1.39 -2.40 8.09
N THR A 90 1.49 -1.23 7.50
CA THR A 90 1.23 0.07 8.13
C THR A 90 0.20 0.83 7.29
N SER A 91 -0.33 1.94 7.82
CA SER A 91 -1.22 2.85 7.08
C SER A 91 -0.54 3.54 5.90
N GLY A 92 0.79 3.59 5.88
CA GLY A 92 1.59 4.16 4.79
C GLY A 92 3.08 4.24 5.11
N ALA A 93 3.85 4.77 4.15
CA ALA A 93 5.31 4.88 4.26
C ALA A 93 5.76 5.72 5.47
N THR A 94 5.07 6.82 5.78
CA THR A 94 5.38 7.68 6.93
C THR A 94 5.30 6.92 8.27
N GLU A 95 4.24 6.12 8.47
CA GLU A 95 4.12 5.29 9.67
C GLU A 95 5.19 4.18 9.68
N GLY A 96 5.52 3.61 8.52
CA GLY A 96 6.59 2.61 8.40
C GLY A 96 7.96 3.15 8.84
N ILE A 97 8.31 4.38 8.42
CA ILE A 97 9.56 5.03 8.85
C ILE A 97 9.51 5.33 10.35
N ASN A 98 8.38 5.83 10.86
CA ASN A 98 8.22 6.12 12.29
C ASN A 98 8.32 4.85 13.15
N LEU A 99 7.80 3.71 12.68
CA LEU A 99 7.97 2.42 13.36
C LEU A 99 9.45 2.08 13.55
N ILE A 100 10.29 2.33 12.54
CA ILE A 100 11.75 2.12 12.64
C ILE A 100 12.39 3.16 13.57
N SER A 101 12.02 4.43 13.45
CA SER A 101 12.53 5.52 14.30
C SER A 101 12.30 5.21 15.78
N TYR A 102 11.05 4.96 16.18
CA TYR A 102 10.69 4.72 17.57
C TYR A 102 11.05 3.30 18.05
N GLY A 103 10.87 2.28 17.21
CA GLY A 103 11.06 0.89 17.60
C GLY A 103 12.52 0.42 17.56
N TRP A 104 13.33 0.99 16.66
CA TRP A 104 14.72 0.58 16.48
C TRP A 104 15.72 1.68 16.85
N ALA A 105 15.58 2.89 16.31
CA ALA A 105 16.60 3.94 16.44
C ALA A 105 16.61 4.59 17.83
N ALA A 106 15.46 5.09 18.30
CA ALA A 106 15.32 5.83 19.56
C ALA A 106 15.94 5.14 20.80
N PRO A 107 15.78 3.81 21.03
CA PRO A 107 16.41 3.14 22.18
C PRO A 107 17.91 2.85 21.99
N ARG A 108 18.47 3.06 20.79
CA ARG A 108 19.87 2.72 20.45
C ARG A 108 20.76 3.93 20.29
N MET A 109 20.20 5.06 19.87
CA MET A 109 20.95 6.28 19.64
C MET A 109 21.37 6.97 20.93
N GLN A 110 22.57 7.52 20.92
CA GLN A 110 23.18 8.26 22.01
C GLN A 110 23.65 9.64 21.53
N ALA A 111 23.98 10.50 22.49
CA ALA A 111 24.53 11.81 22.18
C ALA A 111 25.87 11.66 21.43
N GLY A 112 25.95 12.23 20.23
CA GLY A 112 27.12 12.16 19.34
C GLY A 112 26.98 11.17 18.19
N ASP A 113 25.95 10.32 18.18
CA ASP A 113 25.65 9.47 17.02
C ASP A 113 25.05 10.31 15.87
N GLU A 114 25.28 9.85 14.64
CA GLU A 114 24.85 10.53 13.42
C GLU A 114 23.90 9.66 12.59
N ILE A 115 22.80 10.26 12.11
CA ILE A 115 21.96 9.68 11.03
C ILE A 115 22.33 10.41 9.75
N VAL A 116 22.78 9.65 8.74
CA VAL A 116 23.13 10.19 7.42
C VAL A 116 21.92 10.07 6.48
N LEU A 117 21.52 11.19 5.88
CA LEU A 117 20.41 11.28 4.93
C LEU A 117 20.89 11.94 3.62
N SER A 118 20.05 11.89 2.58
CA SER A 118 20.27 12.67 1.36
C SER A 118 19.62 14.06 1.45
N VAL A 119 19.98 14.97 0.55
CA VAL A 119 19.32 16.28 0.43
C VAL A 119 17.95 16.20 -0.27
N MET A 120 17.62 15.05 -0.86
CA MET A 120 16.41 14.84 -1.66
C MET A 120 15.27 14.21 -0.85
N GLU A 121 15.49 13.94 0.44
CA GLU A 121 14.50 13.24 1.27
C GLU A 121 13.15 13.95 1.30
N HIS A 122 12.08 13.16 1.20
CA HIS A 122 10.75 13.64 1.52
C HIS A 122 10.64 13.87 3.04
N HIS A 123 9.83 14.84 3.47
CA HIS A 123 9.68 15.18 4.89
C HIS A 123 9.35 13.98 5.79
N ALA A 124 8.62 12.99 5.29
CA ALA A 124 8.32 11.75 6.01
C ALA A 124 9.56 10.94 6.45
N ASN A 125 10.73 11.18 5.86
CA ASN A 125 12.00 10.54 6.21
C ASN A 125 12.95 11.47 7.02
N ILE A 126 12.42 12.59 7.52
CA ILE A 126 13.14 13.59 8.32
C ILE A 126 12.37 13.91 9.61
N VAL A 127 11.04 13.90 9.55
CA VAL A 127 10.10 14.24 10.63
C VAL A 127 9.69 13.02 11.42
#